data_AF-A0A3C1WJ06-F1
#
_entry.id   AF-A0A3C1WJ06-F1
#
_cell.length_a   1.000
_cell.length_b   1.000
_cell.length_c   1.000
_cell.angle_alpha   90.00
_cell.angle_beta   90.00
_cell.angle_gamma   90.00
#
_symmetry.space_group_name_H-M   'P 1'
#
loop_
_entity.id
_entity.type
_entity.pdbx_description
1 polymer ?
#
loop_
_entity_poly.entity_id
_entity_poly.type
_entity_poly.pdbx_seq_one_letter_code
_entity_poly.pdbx_strand_id
1 'polypeptide(L)'
;KSKQLQQGLNQLSEEGATQLFLPLSGPIPVLGVVGVLQFDVLKFRLEEEYGAKCRFEPATIYQARWVNGDATELAAFRSEHSFDMAQDKKGNLVYLCPNEFRLQTVEKNFPKLSFNKFHVN
;
A
#
# COMPACT_ATOMS: atom_id res chain seq x y z
N LYS A 1 15.27 16.13 4.51
CA LYS A 1 15.22 14.65 4.61
C LYS A 1 13.81 14.10 4.39
N SER A 2 12.81 14.37 5.26
CA SER A 2 11.44 13.87 5.05
C SER A 2 10.82 14.33 3.70
N LYS A 3 10.95 15.61 3.33
CA LYS A 3 10.42 16.14 2.06
C LYS A 3 11.05 15.53 0.80
N GLN A 4 12.36 15.30 0.81
CA GLN A 4 13.08 14.66 -0.31
C GLN A 4 12.67 13.19 -0.45
N LEU A 5 12.53 12.47 0.67
CA LEU A 5 12.04 11.09 0.67
C LEU A 5 10.63 11.00 0.10
N GLN A 6 9.71 11.86 0.56
CA GLN A 6 8.34 11.89 0.03
C GLN A 6 8.32 12.19 -1.46
N GLN A 7 9.10 13.17 -1.93
CA GLN A 7 9.21 13.50 -3.35
C GLN A 7 9.72 12.30 -4.17
N GLY A 8 10.81 11.66 -3.73
CA GLY A 8 11.37 10.51 -4.43
C GLY A 8 10.42 9.32 -4.46
N LEU A 9 9.76 9.00 -3.35
CA LEU A 9 8.77 7.90 -3.30
C LEU A 9 7.58 8.15 -4.22
N ASN A 10 7.09 9.39 -4.29
CA ASN A 10 5.99 9.74 -5.19
C ASN A 10 6.40 9.55 -6.65
N GLN A 11 7.56 10.06 -7.04
CA GLN A 11 8.04 9.98 -8.42
C GLN A 11 8.37 8.55 -8.85
N LEU A 12 9.04 7.77 -7.99
CA LEU A 12 9.29 6.35 -8.23
C LEU A 12 8.00 5.54 -8.34
N SER A 13 6.95 5.93 -7.60
CA SER A 13 5.63 5.34 -7.74
C SER A 13 4.89 5.77 -9.01
N GLU A 14 5.16 6.96 -9.56
CA GLU A 14 4.66 7.40 -10.87
C GLU A 14 5.30 6.64 -12.03
N GLU A 15 6.58 6.31 -11.92
CA GLU A 15 7.29 5.49 -12.89
C GLU A 15 6.91 3.99 -12.83
N GLY A 16 6.12 3.58 -11.83
CA GLY A 16 5.71 2.19 -11.65
C GLY A 16 6.75 1.30 -10.97
N ALA A 17 7.86 1.87 -10.49
CA ALA A 17 8.91 1.12 -9.79
C ALA A 17 8.43 0.57 -8.44
N THR A 18 7.42 1.20 -7.82
CA THR A 18 6.83 0.77 -6.56
C THR A 18 5.38 1.23 -6.41
N GLN A 19 4.62 0.54 -5.57
CA GLN A 19 3.34 1.02 -5.08
C GLN A 19 3.53 1.67 -3.71
N LEU A 20 3.03 2.89 -3.55
CA LEU A 20 3.05 3.62 -2.28
C LEU A 20 1.66 3.58 -1.65
N PHE A 21 1.59 3.08 -0.42
CA PHE A 21 0.37 3.03 0.38
C PHE A 21 0.55 3.86 1.66
N LEU A 22 -0.46 4.65 1.99
CA LEU A 22 -0.51 5.50 3.17
C LEU A 22 -1.53 4.91 4.16
N PRO A 23 -1.08 4.22 5.23
CA PRO A 23 -1.98 3.68 6.24
C PRO A 23 -2.86 4.76 6.87
N LEU A 24 -4.13 4.43 7.13
CA LEU A 24 -5.07 5.35 7.77
C LEU A 24 -4.82 5.49 9.28
N SER A 25 -4.16 4.50 9.88
CA SER A 25 -3.94 4.37 11.32
C SER A 25 -2.55 4.84 11.77
N GLY A 26 -1.62 5.15 10.85
CA GLY A 26 -0.23 5.42 11.21
C GLY A 26 0.53 6.26 10.18
N PRO A 27 1.64 6.91 10.60
CA PRO A 27 2.36 7.87 9.77
C PRO A 27 3.38 7.23 8.81
N ILE A 28 3.65 5.94 8.95
CA ILE A 28 4.71 5.23 8.20
C ILE A 28 4.11 4.69 6.89
N PRO A 29 4.57 5.13 5.71
CA PRO A 29 4.11 4.58 4.44
C PRO A 29 4.53 3.12 4.27
N VAL A 30 3.72 2.37 3.54
CA VAL A 30 4.01 0.99 3.14
C VAL A 30 4.35 0.99 1.65
N LEU A 31 5.41 0.26 1.29
CA LEU A 31 5.84 0.08 -0.10
C LEU A 31 5.55 -1.33 -0.57
N GLY A 32 4.84 -1.44 -1.69
CA GLY A 32 4.61 -2.68 -2.41
C GLY A 32 5.56 -2.81 -3.61
N VAL A 33 6.20 -3.97 -3.75
CA VAL A 33 7.04 -4.30 -4.91
C VAL A 33 6.76 -5.73 -5.37
N VAL A 34 7.00 -6.03 -6.65
CA VAL A 34 6.81 -7.37 -7.23
C VAL A 34 7.91 -8.35 -6.81
N GLY A 35 9.10 -7.86 -6.47
CA GLY A 35 10.22 -8.69 -6.04
C GLY A 35 11.15 -7.97 -5.09
N VAL A 36 11.77 -8.71 -4.17
CA VAL A 36 12.59 -8.17 -3.07
C VAL A 36 13.78 -7.33 -3.54
N LEU A 37 14.36 -7.62 -4.70
CA LEU A 37 15.48 -6.88 -5.28
C LEU A 37 15.12 -5.42 -5.62
N GLN A 38 13.82 -5.13 -5.84
CA GLN A 38 13.36 -3.77 -6.10
C GLN A 38 13.58 -2.85 -4.90
N PHE A 39 13.67 -3.38 -3.66
CA PHE A 39 13.99 -2.55 -2.50
C PHE A 39 15.41 -1.97 -2.57
N ASP A 40 16.39 -2.75 -3.02
CA ASP A 40 17.77 -2.26 -3.16
C ASP A 40 17.86 -1.19 -4.26
N VAL A 41 17.16 -1.41 -5.38
CA VAL A 41 17.06 -0.43 -6.48
C VAL A 41 16.40 0.86 -6.00
N LEU A 42 15.28 0.78 -5.29
CA LEU A 42 14.59 1.95 -4.73
C LEU A 42 15.49 2.71 -3.76
N LYS A 43 16.20 2.01 -2.86
CA LYS A 43 17.12 2.64 -1.91
C LYS A 43 18.23 3.41 -2.62
N PHE A 44 18.85 2.79 -3.62
CA PHE A 44 19.89 3.41 -4.42
C PHE A 44 19.38 4.66 -5.13
N ARG A 45 18.25 4.56 -5.83
CA ARG A 45 17.65 5.70 -6.54
C ARG A 45 17.26 6.84 -5.59
N LEU A 46 16.67 6.53 -4.44
CA LEU A 46 16.33 7.54 -3.43
C LEU A 46 17.56 8.31 -2.94
N GLU A 47 18.68 7.62 -2.72
CA GLU A 47 19.92 8.27 -2.30
C GLU A 47 20.57 9.08 -3.43
N GLU A 48 20.70 8.52 -4.62
CA GLU A 48 21.41 9.15 -5.75
C GLU A 48 20.60 10.27 -6.43
N GLU A 49 19.32 10.05 -6.71
CA GLU A 49 18.49 11.02 -7.45
C GLU A 49 17.91 12.12 -6.53
N TYR A 50 17.69 11.83 -5.25
CA TYR A 50 16.97 12.72 -4.33
C TYR A 50 17.76 13.08 -3.06
N GLY A 51 18.96 12.51 -2.84
CA GLY A 51 19.73 12.69 -1.61
C GLY A 51 19.03 12.14 -0.35
N ALA A 52 18.06 11.25 -0.54
CA ALA A 52 17.17 10.75 0.51
C ALA A 52 17.65 9.40 1.04
N LYS A 53 18.38 9.42 2.16
CA LYS A 53 18.75 8.20 2.87
C LYS A 53 17.54 7.62 3.61
N CYS A 54 17.21 6.36 3.35
CA CYS A 54 16.11 5.65 3.99
C CYS A 54 16.51 4.24 4.43
N ARG A 55 15.67 3.65 5.30
CA ARG A 55 15.72 2.25 5.71
C ARG A 55 14.34 1.65 5.48
N PHE A 56 14.31 0.41 4.99
CA PHE A 56 13.09 -0.38 4.90
C PHE A 56 13.02 -1.36 6.06
N GLU A 57 11.81 -1.59 6.54
CA GLU A 57 11.50 -2.59 7.55
C GLU A 57 10.43 -3.53 6.99
N PRO A 58 10.54 -4.86 7.23
CA PRO A 58 9.51 -5.80 6.80
C PRO A 58 8.16 -5.46 7.44
N ALA A 59 7.12 -5.37 6.63
CA ALA A 59 5.75 -5.24 7.12
C ALA A 59 5.09 -6.64 7.19
N THR A 60 4.28 -6.89 8.21
CA THR A 60 3.48 -8.10 8.35
C THR A 60 2.24 -8.05 7.46
N ILE A 61 2.46 -7.96 6.16
CA ILE A 61 1.43 -7.85 5.13
C ILE A 61 1.65 -8.98 4.13
N TYR A 62 0.60 -9.75 3.89
CA TYR A 62 0.59 -10.81 2.88
C TYR A 62 0.35 -10.23 1.50
N GLN A 63 -0.74 -9.47 1.31
CA GLN A 63 -1.07 -8.84 0.04
C GLN A 63 -1.89 -7.55 0.22
N ALA A 64 -1.72 -6.60 -0.70
CA ALA A 64 -2.60 -5.44 -0.80
C ALA A 64 -3.74 -5.69 -1.81
N ARG A 65 -4.93 -5.13 -1.56
CA ARG A 65 -6.08 -5.14 -2.48
C ARG A 65 -6.72 -3.76 -2.57
N TRP A 66 -7.07 -3.30 -3.78
CA TRP A 66 -8.03 -2.21 -3.90
C TRP A 66 -9.40 -2.69 -3.48
N VAL A 67 -10.07 -1.91 -2.63
CA VAL A 67 -11.43 -2.21 -2.16
C VAL A 67 -12.40 -1.24 -2.81
N ASN A 68 -13.34 -1.74 -3.59
CA ASN A 68 -14.38 -0.94 -4.23
C ASN A 68 -15.77 -1.47 -3.87
N GLY A 69 -16.72 -0.56 -3.71
CA GLY A 69 -18.12 -0.84 -3.42
C GLY A 69 -18.90 0.46 -3.19
N ASP A 70 -20.11 0.35 -2.67
CA ASP A 70 -20.87 1.54 -2.27
C ASP A 70 -20.26 2.20 -1.01
N ALA A 71 -20.61 3.47 -0.79
CA ALA A 71 -20.04 4.26 0.30
C ALA A 71 -20.38 3.71 1.70
N THR A 72 -21.55 3.07 1.86
CA THR A 72 -22.01 2.54 3.14
C THR A 72 -21.23 1.28 3.52
N GLU A 73 -21.09 0.34 2.59
CA GLU A 73 -20.32 -0.90 2.76
C GLU A 73 -18.83 -0.59 2.96
N LEU A 74 -18.27 0.37 2.19
CA LEU A 74 -16.88 0.82 2.37
C LEU A 74 -16.65 1.46 3.74
N ALA A 75 -17.59 2.26 4.24
CA ALA A 75 -17.49 2.86 5.57
C ALA A 75 -17.54 1.80 6.68
N ALA A 76 -18.44 0.82 6.57
CA ALA A 76 -18.53 -0.30 7.50
C ALA A 76 -17.22 -1.12 7.51
N PHE A 77 -16.73 -1.51 6.33
CA PHE A 77 -15.48 -2.25 6.18
C PHE A 77 -14.28 -1.48 6.76
N ARG A 78 -14.17 -0.19 6.44
CA ARG A 78 -13.11 0.68 6.97
C ARG A 78 -13.16 0.77 8.49
N SER A 79 -14.35 0.82 9.08
CA SER A 79 -14.50 0.88 10.54
C SER A 79 -14.03 -0.41 11.21
N GLU A 80 -14.42 -1.57 10.66
CA GLU A 80 -14.07 -2.88 11.22
C GLU A 80 -12.58 -3.21 11.05
N HIS A 81 -11.97 -2.79 9.94
CA HIS A 81 -10.59 -3.14 9.57
C HIS A 81 -9.62 -1.96 9.61
N SER A 82 -9.93 -0.91 10.38
CA SER A 82 -9.23 0.39 10.36
C SER A 82 -7.69 0.33 10.41
N PHE A 83 -7.11 -0.63 11.14
CA PHE A 83 -5.65 -0.81 11.23
C PHE A 83 -5.01 -1.39 9.97
N ASP A 84 -5.77 -2.13 9.17
CA ASP A 84 -5.35 -2.77 7.93
C ASP A 84 -5.73 -1.92 6.70
N MET A 85 -6.22 -0.70 6.90
CA MET A 85 -6.64 0.20 5.81
C MET A 85 -5.54 1.19 5.45
N ALA A 86 -5.39 1.43 4.15
CA ALA A 86 -4.53 2.44 3.58
C ALA A 86 -5.19 3.14 2.39
N GLN A 87 -4.52 4.15 1.87
CA GLN A 87 -4.83 4.79 0.59
C GLN A 87 -3.65 4.68 -0.35
N ASP A 88 -3.92 4.52 -1.65
CA ASP A 88 -2.90 4.74 -2.68
C ASP A 88 -2.73 6.25 -2.97
N LYS A 89 -1.78 6.58 -3.84
CA LYS A 89 -1.53 7.98 -4.26
C LYS A 89 -2.72 8.70 -4.91
N LYS A 90 -3.70 7.95 -5.41
CA LYS A 90 -4.93 8.50 -6.02
C LYS A 90 -6.08 8.60 -5.00
N GLY A 91 -5.83 8.25 -3.74
CA GLY A 91 -6.83 8.24 -2.67
C GLY A 91 -7.75 7.02 -2.69
N ASN A 92 -7.48 6.02 -3.55
CA ASN A 92 -8.29 4.80 -3.57
C ASN A 92 -8.04 4.00 -2.29
N LEU A 93 -9.10 3.38 -1.78
CA LEU A 93 -9.03 2.60 -0.56
C LEU A 93 -8.31 1.27 -0.82
N VAL A 94 -7.36 0.95 0.06
CA VAL A 94 -6.53 -0.26 -0.01
C VAL A 94 -6.66 -1.03 1.28
N TYR A 95 -6.92 -2.33 1.17
CA TYR A 95 -6.83 -3.27 2.28
C TYR A 95 -5.45 -3.94 2.26
N LEU A 96 -4.68 -3.76 3.34
CA LEU A 96 -3.37 -4.35 3.59
C LEU A 96 -3.57 -5.68 4.32
N CYS A 97 -3.90 -6.72 3.57
CA CYS A 97 -4.28 -8.00 4.15
C CYS A 97 -3.09 -8.71 4.83
N PRO A 98 -3.20 -9.12 6.10
CA PRO A 98 -2.09 -9.73 6.84
C PRO A 98 -1.86 -11.20 6.47
N ASN A 99 -2.88 -11.93 5.99
CA ASN A 99 -2.76 -13.32 5.56
C ASN A 99 -3.95 -13.77 4.67
N GLU A 100 -3.78 -14.90 3.97
CA GLU A 100 -4.78 -15.44 3.05
C GLU A 100 -6.13 -15.77 3.71
N PHE A 101 -6.13 -16.35 4.91
CA PHE A 101 -7.36 -16.70 5.62
C PHE A 101 -8.22 -15.46 5.93
N ARG A 102 -7.58 -14.35 6.33
CA ARG A 102 -8.26 -13.07 6.55
C ARG A 102 -8.86 -12.54 5.26
N LEU A 103 -8.14 -12.61 4.13
CA LEU A 103 -8.67 -12.20 2.83
C LEU A 103 -9.95 -12.96 2.47
N GLN A 104 -9.92 -14.29 2.57
CA GLN A 104 -11.09 -15.13 2.27
C GLN A 104 -12.27 -14.81 3.19
N THR A 105 -12.00 -14.53 4.46
CA THR A 105 -13.03 -14.19 5.45
C THR A 105 -13.71 -12.87 5.10
N VAL A 106 -12.94 -11.82 4.77
CA VAL A 106 -13.51 -10.52 4.42
C VAL A 106 -14.26 -10.56 3.09
N GLU A 107 -13.76 -11.30 2.09
CA GLU A 107 -14.47 -11.50 0.82
C GLU A 107 -15.82 -12.18 1.02
N LYS A 108 -15.92 -13.12 1.98
CA LYS A 108 -17.17 -13.78 2.34
C LYS A 108 -18.12 -12.86 3.14
N ASN A 109 -17.60 -12.09 4.09
CA ASN A 109 -18.40 -11.25 4.97
C ASN A 109 -18.91 -9.98 4.28
N PHE A 110 -18.15 -9.49 3.29
CA PHE A 110 -18.48 -8.29 2.51
C PHE A 110 -18.65 -8.63 1.02
N PRO A 111 -19.67 -9.44 0.65
CA PRO A 111 -19.82 -9.95 -0.71
C PRO A 111 -20.17 -8.88 -1.75
N LYS A 112 -20.58 -7.68 -1.29
CA LYS A 112 -20.84 -6.52 -2.16
C LYS A 112 -19.59 -5.68 -2.44
N LEU A 113 -18.50 -5.92 -1.71
CA LEU A 113 -17.22 -5.29 -1.96
C LEU A 113 -16.40 -6.14 -2.94
N SER A 114 -15.62 -5.47 -3.77
CA SER A 114 -14.64 -6.12 -4.65
C SER A 114 -13.23 -5.86 -4.13
N PHE A 115 -12.42 -6.92 -4.12
CA PHE A 115 -11.04 -6.91 -3.64
C PHE A 115 -10.09 -7.19 -4.81
N ASN A 116 -9.62 -6.13 -5.46
CA ASN A 116 -8.89 -6.24 -6.72
C ASN A 116 -7.38 -6.32 -6.49
N LYS A 117 -6.70 -7.19 -7.25
CA LYS A 117 -5.24 -7.29 -7.25
C LYS A 117 -4.61 -6.06 -7.90
N PHE A 118 -3.48 -5.63 -7.37
CA PHE A 118 -2.60 -4.69 -8.07
C PHE A 118 -1.96 -5.42 -9.25
N HIS A 119 -2.10 -4.85 -10.44
CA HIS A 119 -1.31 -5.25 -11.59
C HIS A 119 -0.15 -4.26 -11.65
N VAL A 120 1.06 -4.78 -11.45
CA VAL A 120 2.28 -4.01 -11.74
C VAL A 120 2.70 -4.47 -13.13
N ASN A 121 2.82 -3.51 -14.05
CA ASN A 121 3.29 -3.78 -15.42
C ASN A 121 4.74 -4.25 -15.43
#